data_AF-A0A090AHT9-F1
#
_entry.id   AF-A0A090AHT9-F1
#
_cell.length_a   1.000
_cell.length_b   1.000
_cell.length_c   1.000
_cell.angle_alpha   90.00
_cell.angle_beta   90.00
_cell.angle_gamma   90.00
#
_symmetry.space_group_name_H-M   'P 1'
#
loop_
_entity.id
_entity.type
_entity.pdbx_description
1 polymer ?
#
loop_
_entity_poly.entity_id
_entity_poly.type
_entity_poly.pdbx_seq_one_letter_code
_entity_poly.pdbx_strand_id
1 'polypeptide(L)'
;MSKVGLTVRWLVVPLSFIAFNTSTMAACEVGNWIPGCPAGVDTTASLGQFAIRLTKEMGENLSPPQNCPGDWTDPNDPCVIWSPVLYDNNTQIGRSDPFIEPVSLESDSVLVCEIGDPLLCNVFDPDPVTDKQMQFPTKDFVEGPTSTEEVHTKIISLNMTDLGQCGSTSANAVRAGSAMTVVPLAKRKRSLGEVESLNTPPGGFPAESFFNMFVEVDLDWDNNGSVDMTVYNPIVPLTVQNLNLTSFPPQVVYIHGGNTNDGAPAVHDVTTGKLIGWIVLAGHGVRGGGKEVSCADLVNFGNEIKGRAKDILKVVPLLVKLSSLTATVQGGEVTLNFETASEKDVLGLQLWRGEPINGECTVDLLNYVNPNMIGEINSVGSETTGATYQLIDNVTQAGTYCYALKEINGNGDAVWIESHIAKAIVN
;
A
#
# COMPACT_ATOMS: atom_id res chain seq x y z
N MET A 1 -50.36 69.74 -27.16
CA MET A 1 -50.10 68.30 -27.37
C MET A 1 -49.13 68.16 -28.53
N SER A 2 -47.83 68.06 -28.22
CA SER A 2 -46.74 67.93 -29.20
C SER A 2 -46.18 66.52 -29.03
N LYS A 3 -46.29 65.69 -30.09
CA LYS A 3 -45.68 64.35 -30.13
C LYS A 3 -44.24 64.51 -30.63
N VAL A 4 -43.28 64.41 -29.72
CA VAL A 4 -41.86 64.28 -30.05
C VAL A 4 -41.61 62.82 -30.43
N GLY A 5 -41.35 62.57 -31.71
CA GLY A 5 -40.93 61.26 -32.22
C GLY A 5 -39.44 61.06 -31.96
N LEU A 6 -39.10 60.15 -31.06
CA LEU A 6 -37.72 59.74 -30.78
C LEU A 6 -37.31 58.66 -31.79
N THR A 7 -36.50 59.03 -32.79
CA THR A 7 -35.93 58.08 -33.74
C THR A 7 -34.62 57.52 -33.15
N VAL A 8 -34.67 56.32 -32.58
CA VAL A 8 -33.47 55.59 -32.15
C VAL A 8 -32.76 55.03 -33.38
N ARG A 9 -31.63 55.64 -33.77
CA ARG A 9 -30.69 55.05 -34.74
C ARG A 9 -29.73 54.15 -33.98
N TRP A 10 -29.76 52.85 -34.26
CA TRP A 10 -28.73 51.91 -33.84
C TRP A 10 -27.46 52.22 -34.64
N LEU A 11 -26.46 52.80 -33.96
CA LEU A 11 -25.10 52.93 -34.49
C LEU A 11 -24.40 51.60 -34.22
N VAL A 12 -24.24 50.78 -35.26
CA VAL A 12 -23.34 49.62 -35.22
C VAL A 12 -21.92 50.16 -35.29
N VAL A 13 -21.26 50.23 -34.14
CA VAL A 13 -19.81 50.47 -34.05
C VAL A 13 -19.12 49.12 -34.29
N PRO A 14 -18.22 49.00 -35.28
CA PRO A 14 -17.39 47.81 -35.39
C PRO A 14 -16.45 47.81 -34.19
N LEU A 15 -16.62 46.85 -33.27
CA LEU A 15 -15.62 46.55 -32.26
C LEU A 15 -14.40 46.02 -32.99
N SER A 16 -13.42 46.89 -33.20
CA SER A 16 -12.08 46.52 -33.58
C SER A 16 -11.52 45.59 -32.51
N PHE A 17 -11.26 44.35 -32.90
CA PHE A 17 -10.51 43.37 -32.13
C PHE A 17 -9.17 43.99 -31.71
N ILE A 18 -9.03 44.31 -30.43
CA ILE A 18 -7.71 44.33 -29.80
C ILE A 18 -7.35 42.86 -29.64
N ALA A 19 -6.49 42.37 -30.52
CA ALA A 19 -5.76 41.13 -30.33
C ALA A 19 -4.94 41.28 -29.05
N PHE A 20 -5.48 40.81 -27.93
CA PHE A 20 -4.62 40.38 -26.85
C PHE A 20 -3.79 39.22 -27.40
N ASN A 21 -2.47 39.38 -27.32
CA ASN A 21 -1.50 38.33 -27.58
C ASN A 21 -2.06 37.00 -27.13
N THR A 22 -2.09 36.03 -28.04
CA THR A 22 -2.28 34.62 -27.75
C THR A 22 -1.27 34.23 -26.69
N SER A 23 -1.69 34.24 -25.42
CA SER A 23 -0.98 33.57 -24.35
C SER A 23 -1.03 32.08 -24.68
N THR A 24 0.03 31.60 -25.33
CA THR A 24 0.40 30.19 -25.37
C THR A 24 0.70 29.75 -23.93
N MET A 25 -0.33 29.44 -23.15
CA MET A 25 -0.21 28.79 -21.85
C MET A 25 -1.42 27.88 -21.63
N ALA A 26 -1.36 26.68 -22.22
CA ALA A 26 -2.21 25.55 -21.90
C ALA A 26 -1.45 24.28 -22.33
N ALA A 27 -0.46 23.87 -21.54
CA ALA A 27 0.42 22.73 -21.87
C ALA A 27 0.25 21.53 -20.93
N CYS A 28 -0.42 21.68 -19.77
CA CYS A 28 -0.84 20.56 -18.93
C CYS A 28 -2.33 20.68 -18.64
N GLU A 29 -3.15 20.60 -19.70
CA GLU A 29 -4.55 20.25 -19.48
C GLU A 29 -4.64 18.74 -19.22
N VAL A 30 -5.57 18.37 -18.34
CA VAL A 30 -5.97 16.99 -18.02
C VAL A 30 -6.03 16.17 -19.33
N GLY A 31 -5.09 15.25 -19.53
CA GLY A 31 -5.14 14.31 -20.66
C GLY A 31 -3.92 14.21 -21.57
N ASN A 32 -2.94 15.13 -21.51
CA ASN A 32 -1.71 14.99 -22.31
C ASN A 32 -0.47 15.28 -21.46
N TRP A 33 0.32 14.23 -21.17
CA TRP A 33 1.72 14.40 -20.76
C TRP A 33 2.50 14.79 -22.01
N ILE A 34 2.62 16.10 -22.22
CA ILE A 34 3.50 16.66 -23.26
C ILE A 34 4.86 16.88 -22.60
N PRO A 35 5.99 16.60 -23.28
CA PRO A 35 7.31 16.99 -22.81
C PRO A 35 7.29 18.45 -22.31
N GLY A 36 7.59 18.66 -21.02
CA GLY A 36 7.61 19.99 -20.39
C GLY A 36 6.46 20.34 -19.45
N CYS A 37 5.74 19.37 -18.88
CA CYS A 37 4.84 19.67 -17.75
C CYS A 37 5.62 20.01 -16.48
N PRO A 38 5.62 21.26 -15.98
CA PRO A 38 6.50 21.67 -14.87
C PRO A 38 6.01 21.09 -13.55
N ALA A 39 6.87 20.88 -12.54
CA ALA A 39 6.48 20.43 -11.21
C ALA A 39 5.23 21.16 -10.67
N GLY A 40 4.35 20.44 -9.98
CA GLY A 40 3.06 20.99 -9.55
C GLY A 40 2.30 20.06 -8.62
N VAL A 41 1.11 20.51 -8.21
CA VAL A 41 0.19 19.72 -7.37
C VAL A 41 -1.08 19.44 -8.17
N ASP A 42 -1.31 18.18 -8.46
CA ASP A 42 -2.54 17.71 -9.10
C ASP A 42 -3.63 17.52 -8.04
N THR A 43 -4.85 17.91 -8.39
CA THR A 43 -6.04 17.68 -7.56
C THR A 43 -6.99 16.75 -8.28
N THR A 44 -7.41 15.68 -7.60
CA THR A 44 -8.30 14.70 -8.20
C THR A 44 -9.31 14.11 -7.22
N ALA A 45 -10.37 13.53 -7.77
CA ALA A 45 -11.37 12.79 -7.02
C ALA A 45 -11.01 11.30 -6.95
N SER A 46 -10.86 10.77 -5.75
CA SER A 46 -10.56 9.38 -5.44
C SER A 46 -11.78 8.65 -4.91
N LEU A 47 -11.98 7.42 -5.37
CA LEU A 47 -12.89 6.43 -4.82
C LEU A 47 -12.06 5.28 -4.29
N GLY A 48 -12.51 4.63 -3.22
CA GLY A 48 -11.86 3.40 -2.80
C GLY A 48 -12.71 2.52 -1.91
N GLN A 49 -12.32 1.25 -1.78
CA GLN A 49 -12.91 0.31 -0.82
C GLN A 49 -11.80 -0.56 -0.31
N PHE A 50 -11.74 -0.79 1.00
CA PHE A 50 -10.78 -1.70 1.59
C PHE A 50 -11.45 -2.92 2.21
N ALA A 51 -10.65 -3.98 2.33
CA ALA A 51 -10.92 -5.09 3.23
C ALA A 51 -9.70 -5.34 4.11
N ILE A 52 -9.93 -5.47 5.42
CA ILE A 52 -8.90 -5.89 6.38
C ILE A 52 -9.22 -7.30 6.84
N ARG A 53 -8.27 -8.19 6.59
CA ARG A 53 -8.24 -9.53 7.18
C ARG A 53 -7.67 -9.42 8.57
N LEU A 54 -8.47 -9.75 9.57
CA LEU A 54 -8.04 -9.78 10.96
C LEU A 54 -7.11 -10.98 11.22
N THR A 55 -6.21 -10.83 12.20
CA THR A 55 -5.59 -12.00 12.83
C THR A 55 -6.68 -12.86 13.48
N LYS A 56 -6.42 -14.15 13.63
CA LYS A 56 -7.34 -15.05 14.34
C LYS A 56 -7.65 -14.55 15.76
N GLU A 57 -6.63 -14.16 16.53
CA GLU A 57 -6.81 -13.60 17.88
C GLU A 57 -7.74 -12.39 17.86
N MET A 58 -7.58 -11.48 16.89
CA MET A 58 -8.41 -10.29 16.79
C MET A 58 -9.85 -10.63 16.38
N GLY A 59 -10.03 -11.51 15.39
CA GLY A 59 -11.35 -11.97 14.96
C GLY A 59 -12.13 -12.68 16.09
N GLU A 60 -11.46 -13.55 16.84
CA GLU A 60 -12.04 -14.23 18.01
C GLU A 60 -12.43 -13.24 19.12
N ASN A 61 -11.66 -12.16 19.31
CA ASN A 61 -11.97 -11.13 20.30
C ASN A 61 -13.15 -10.23 19.88
N LEU A 62 -13.31 -9.93 18.58
CA LEU A 62 -14.37 -9.05 18.08
C LEU A 62 -15.70 -9.79 17.88
N SER A 63 -15.69 -11.07 17.49
CA SER A 63 -16.90 -11.85 17.20
C SER A 63 -17.06 -13.18 17.97
N PRO A 64 -17.08 -13.20 19.32
CA PRO A 64 -17.47 -14.41 20.06
C PRO A 64 -18.96 -14.75 19.79
N PRO A 65 -19.37 -16.00 19.46
CA PRO A 65 -18.61 -17.26 19.42
C PRO A 65 -18.36 -17.77 17.98
N GLN A 66 -18.39 -16.91 16.97
CA GLN A 66 -18.24 -17.32 15.58
C GLN A 66 -16.77 -17.66 15.31
N ASN A 67 -16.48 -18.97 15.19
CA ASN A 67 -15.23 -19.46 14.65
C ASN A 67 -14.96 -18.75 13.32
N CYS A 68 -13.86 -17.99 13.23
CA CYS A 68 -13.30 -17.49 11.97
C CYS A 68 -13.08 -18.68 11.02
N PRO A 69 -13.95 -18.94 10.04
CA PRO A 69 -13.74 -20.08 9.15
C PRO A 69 -12.59 -19.79 8.18
N GLY A 70 -12.27 -18.50 7.95
CA GLY A 70 -11.25 -18.09 7.01
C GLY A 70 -11.65 -18.43 5.59
N ASP A 71 -12.93 -18.30 5.25
CA ASP A 71 -13.36 -18.33 3.85
C ASP A 71 -13.17 -16.93 3.27
N TRP A 72 -11.96 -16.71 2.75
CA TRP A 72 -11.50 -15.46 2.13
C TRP A 72 -12.38 -15.00 0.96
N THR A 73 -13.24 -15.87 0.43
CA THR A 73 -14.13 -15.54 -0.68
C THR A 73 -15.54 -15.16 -0.24
N ASP A 74 -15.86 -15.35 1.04
CA ASP A 74 -17.13 -14.95 1.62
C ASP A 74 -17.03 -13.51 2.14
N PRO A 75 -17.70 -12.53 1.49
CA PRO A 75 -17.79 -11.17 2.03
C PRO A 75 -18.54 -11.10 3.37
N ASN A 76 -19.11 -12.21 3.85
CA ASN A 76 -19.74 -12.34 5.16
C ASN A 76 -18.84 -13.10 6.17
N ASP A 77 -17.58 -13.41 5.84
CA ASP A 77 -16.65 -13.97 6.82
C ASP A 77 -16.48 -12.96 7.96
N PRO A 78 -16.74 -13.35 9.22
CA PRO A 78 -16.66 -12.46 10.38
C PRO A 78 -15.26 -11.91 10.64
N CYS A 79 -14.22 -12.43 9.97
CA CYS A 79 -12.82 -12.06 10.20
C CYS A 79 -12.26 -11.22 9.04
N VAL A 80 -13.14 -10.73 8.16
CA VAL A 80 -12.84 -9.72 7.16
C VAL A 80 -13.73 -8.50 7.37
N ILE A 81 -13.12 -7.36 7.72
CA ILE A 81 -13.81 -6.07 7.81
C ILE A 81 -13.83 -5.45 6.43
N TRP A 82 -15.02 -5.15 5.91
CA TRP A 82 -15.21 -4.46 4.64
C TRP A 82 -15.65 -3.03 4.87
N SER A 83 -14.99 -2.09 4.22
CA SER A 83 -15.51 -0.72 4.16
C SER A 83 -16.66 -0.62 3.15
N PRO A 84 -17.55 0.37 3.27
CA PRO A 84 -18.29 0.87 2.11
C PRO A 84 -17.32 1.46 1.08
N VAL A 85 -17.84 1.88 -0.07
CA VAL A 85 -17.05 2.69 -1.00
C VAL A 85 -16.88 4.08 -0.41
N LEU A 86 -15.63 4.45 -0.18
CA LEU A 86 -15.17 5.72 0.34
C LEU A 86 -14.83 6.66 -0.81
N TYR A 87 -14.89 7.96 -0.54
CA TYR A 87 -14.65 9.00 -1.53
C TYR A 87 -13.88 10.18 -0.93
N ASP A 88 -13.02 10.77 -1.75
CA ASP A 88 -12.33 12.04 -1.52
C ASP A 88 -12.44 12.85 -2.81
N ASN A 89 -12.98 14.07 -2.76
CA ASN A 89 -13.07 14.93 -3.94
C ASN A 89 -11.83 15.81 -4.17
N ASN A 90 -10.88 15.79 -3.23
CA ASN A 90 -9.77 16.73 -3.19
C ASN A 90 -8.47 16.04 -2.79
N THR A 91 -8.21 14.86 -3.37
CA THR A 91 -6.92 14.19 -3.24
C THR A 91 -5.85 15.05 -3.91
N GLN A 92 -4.77 15.32 -3.19
CA GLN A 92 -3.65 16.16 -3.64
C GLN A 92 -2.41 15.31 -3.86
N ILE A 93 -1.86 15.38 -5.07
CA ILE A 93 -0.68 14.63 -5.50
C ILE A 93 0.37 15.62 -5.98
N GLY A 94 1.49 15.65 -5.28
CA GLY A 94 2.67 16.38 -5.70
C GLY A 94 3.40 15.61 -6.78
N ARG A 95 3.95 16.32 -7.76
CA ARG A 95 4.82 15.74 -8.80
C ARG A 95 6.06 16.60 -9.04
N SER A 96 7.15 15.95 -9.45
CA SER A 96 8.38 16.60 -9.88
C SER A 96 8.24 17.19 -11.28
N ASP A 97 9.30 17.89 -11.73
CA ASP A 97 9.53 18.08 -13.16
C ASP A 97 9.82 16.71 -13.80
N PRO A 98 9.43 16.49 -15.07
CA PRO A 98 9.85 15.33 -15.84
C PRO A 98 11.36 15.35 -16.06
N PHE A 99 11.97 14.17 -15.98
CA PHE A 99 13.41 14.01 -16.17
C PHE A 99 13.70 12.68 -16.88
N ILE A 100 14.94 12.52 -17.36
CA ILE A 100 15.37 11.34 -18.13
C ILE A 100 16.57 10.71 -17.43
N GLU A 101 16.52 9.41 -17.18
CA GLU A 101 17.65 8.66 -16.68
C GLU A 101 18.74 8.41 -17.76
N PRO A 102 20.04 8.41 -17.40
CA PRO A 102 20.58 8.76 -16.08
C PRO A 102 20.76 10.27 -15.96
N VAL A 103 20.19 10.89 -14.94
CA VAL A 103 20.57 12.25 -14.56
C VAL A 103 22.05 12.25 -14.15
N SER A 104 22.87 13.08 -14.79
CA SER A 104 24.32 13.02 -14.55
C SER A 104 24.69 13.41 -13.12
N LEU A 105 25.15 12.41 -12.35
CA LEU A 105 26.20 12.42 -11.33
C LEU A 105 25.94 13.26 -10.06
N GLU A 106 25.39 12.59 -9.03
CA GLU A 106 25.67 12.70 -7.57
C GLU A 106 24.42 12.58 -6.67
N SER A 107 23.20 12.58 -7.22
CA SER A 107 21.99 12.21 -6.47
C SER A 107 20.86 11.81 -7.43
N ASP A 108 20.44 10.53 -7.42
CA ASP A 108 19.24 9.99 -8.09
C ASP A 108 17.95 10.58 -7.45
N SER A 109 17.92 11.89 -7.23
CA SER A 109 16.96 12.55 -6.35
C SER A 109 16.35 13.77 -7.01
N VAL A 110 15.03 13.82 -7.05
CA VAL A 110 14.26 14.94 -7.58
C VAL A 110 13.36 15.56 -6.52
N LEU A 111 13.11 16.85 -6.65
CA LEU A 111 12.20 17.56 -5.76
C LEU A 111 10.76 17.39 -6.28
N VAL A 112 9.87 17.00 -5.38
CA VAL A 112 8.43 16.89 -5.65
C VAL A 112 7.73 18.13 -5.10
N CYS A 113 6.75 18.66 -5.82
CA CYS A 113 6.00 19.81 -5.33
C CYS A 113 5.12 19.47 -4.13
N GLU A 114 5.13 20.28 -3.08
CA GLU A 114 4.31 20.13 -1.87
C GLU A 114 3.13 21.11 -1.86
N ILE A 115 3.35 22.34 -2.35
CA ILE A 115 2.32 23.39 -2.42
C ILE A 115 2.40 24.04 -3.80
N GLY A 116 1.30 24.03 -4.52
CA GLY A 116 1.24 24.52 -5.89
C GLY A 116 -0.13 24.34 -6.50
N ASP A 117 -0.17 24.50 -7.81
CA ASP A 117 -1.27 24.09 -8.67
C ASP A 117 -0.71 23.17 -9.79
N PRO A 118 -1.55 22.61 -10.68
CA PRO A 118 -1.08 21.71 -11.71
C PRO A 118 -0.10 22.32 -12.73
N LEU A 119 0.09 23.64 -12.74
CA LEU A 119 0.94 24.38 -13.69
C LEU A 119 2.12 25.09 -13.01
N LEU A 120 2.13 25.20 -11.68
CA LEU A 120 3.14 25.93 -10.94
C LEU A 120 3.38 25.35 -9.55
N CYS A 121 4.64 25.01 -9.28
CA CYS A 121 5.09 24.73 -7.92
C CYS A 121 5.48 26.02 -7.18
N ASN A 122 4.90 26.21 -5.99
CA ASN A 122 5.26 27.32 -5.10
C ASN A 122 6.24 26.88 -4.00
N VAL A 123 6.11 25.65 -3.51
CA VAL A 123 6.96 25.07 -2.46
C VAL A 123 7.23 23.61 -2.79
N PHE A 124 8.50 23.25 -2.87
CA PHE A 124 8.94 21.86 -2.99
C PHE A 124 9.01 21.19 -1.62
N ASP A 125 8.78 19.88 -1.59
CA ASP A 125 9.10 19.04 -0.44
C ASP A 125 10.61 19.18 -0.15
N PRO A 126 11.01 19.53 1.10
CA PRO A 126 12.42 19.67 1.44
C PRO A 126 13.21 18.36 1.34
N ASP A 127 12.54 17.21 1.35
CA ASP A 127 13.17 15.90 1.21
C ASP A 127 13.06 15.43 -0.26
N PRO A 128 14.18 15.36 -1.01
CA PRO A 128 14.18 14.80 -2.36
C PRO A 128 13.65 13.36 -2.40
N VAL A 129 13.06 12.98 -3.53
CA VAL A 129 12.58 11.62 -3.80
C VAL A 129 13.59 10.89 -4.68
N THR A 130 14.00 9.70 -4.24
CA THR A 130 14.90 8.79 -4.97
C THR A 130 14.26 7.42 -5.13
N ASP A 131 14.67 6.65 -6.14
CA ASP A 131 14.16 5.30 -6.40
C ASP A 131 14.41 4.35 -5.23
N LYS A 132 15.52 4.54 -4.53
CA LYS A 132 15.89 3.79 -3.31
C LYS A 132 14.91 3.97 -2.14
N GLN A 133 14.07 5.00 -2.17
CA GLN A 133 13.01 5.23 -1.18
C GLN A 133 11.69 4.56 -1.58
N MET A 134 11.61 4.05 -2.82
CA MET A 134 10.44 3.41 -3.39
C MET A 134 10.63 1.89 -3.38
N GLN A 135 9.52 1.18 -3.21
CA GLN A 135 9.45 -0.26 -3.33
C GLN A 135 8.78 -0.58 -4.67
N PHE A 136 9.60 -0.91 -5.66
CA PHE A 136 9.13 -1.26 -7.00
C PHE A 136 8.28 -2.55 -6.97
N PRO A 137 7.15 -2.58 -7.71
CA PRO A 137 6.37 -3.80 -7.88
C PRO A 137 7.19 -4.90 -8.55
N THR A 138 7.32 -6.07 -7.91
CA THR A 138 8.34 -7.08 -8.26
C THR A 138 8.05 -7.92 -9.51
N LYS A 139 6.83 -7.85 -10.07
CA LYS A 139 6.40 -8.80 -11.11
C LYS A 139 6.21 -8.20 -12.49
N ASP A 140 5.66 -6.98 -12.57
CA ASP A 140 5.17 -6.46 -13.85
C ASP A 140 5.61 -5.02 -14.14
N PHE A 141 6.10 -4.26 -13.15
CA PHE A 141 6.69 -2.94 -13.39
C PHE A 141 8.15 -3.18 -13.80
N VAL A 142 8.50 -2.80 -15.02
CA VAL A 142 9.85 -2.96 -15.52
C VAL A 142 10.43 -1.57 -15.62
N GLU A 143 11.29 -1.20 -14.67
CA GLU A 143 12.10 0.04 -14.76
C GLU A 143 12.56 0.20 -16.20
N GLY A 144 12.08 1.26 -16.82
CA GLY A 144 12.11 1.40 -18.26
C GLY A 144 13.53 1.54 -18.76
N PRO A 145 13.73 1.34 -20.07
CA PRO A 145 15.06 1.41 -20.64
C PRO A 145 15.64 2.81 -20.42
N THR A 146 16.86 2.90 -19.88
CA THR A 146 17.65 4.13 -19.77
C THR A 146 17.38 5.03 -20.99
N SER A 147 17.01 6.29 -20.78
CA SER A 147 16.50 7.27 -21.78
C SER A 147 14.98 7.46 -21.89
N THR A 148 14.15 6.85 -21.06
CA THR A 148 12.73 7.16 -20.86
C THR A 148 12.55 8.41 -19.99
N GLU A 149 11.43 9.12 -20.15
CA GLU A 149 11.07 10.24 -19.28
C GLU A 149 10.22 9.72 -18.12
N GLU A 150 10.48 10.22 -16.92
CA GLU A 150 9.79 9.82 -15.70
C GLU A 150 9.43 11.01 -14.82
N VAL A 151 8.50 10.79 -13.90
CA VAL A 151 8.02 11.77 -12.92
C VAL A 151 7.88 11.08 -11.56
N HIS A 152 8.53 11.64 -10.55
CA HIS A 152 8.32 11.21 -9.16
C HIS A 152 7.13 11.92 -8.56
N THR A 153 6.38 11.19 -7.75
CA THR A 153 5.12 11.65 -7.17
C THR A 153 5.06 11.40 -5.68
N LYS A 154 4.22 12.18 -5.00
CA LYS A 154 3.94 12.05 -3.57
C LYS A 154 2.47 12.33 -3.30
N ILE A 155 1.80 11.49 -2.51
CA ILE A 155 0.50 11.84 -1.95
C ILE A 155 0.69 12.86 -0.83
N ILE A 156 0.28 14.11 -1.10
CA ILE A 156 0.31 15.21 -0.12
C ILE A 156 -0.87 15.05 0.85
N SER A 157 -2.05 14.73 0.33
CA SER A 157 -3.26 14.55 1.12
C SER A 157 -4.23 13.60 0.41
N LEU A 158 -4.75 12.63 1.16
CA LEU A 158 -5.84 11.75 0.77
C LEU A 158 -6.75 11.60 2.00
N ASN A 159 -8.05 11.86 1.86
CA ASN A 159 -9.02 11.68 2.94
C ASN A 159 -10.31 11.04 2.43
N MET A 160 -10.28 9.73 2.18
CA MET A 160 -11.44 9.00 1.70
C MET A 160 -12.38 8.67 2.86
N THR A 161 -13.65 9.08 2.75
CA THR A 161 -14.69 8.86 3.77
C THR A 161 -15.98 8.36 3.12
N ASP A 162 -16.85 7.72 3.89
CA ASP A 162 -18.19 7.36 3.40
C ASP A 162 -19.04 8.62 3.20
N LEU A 163 -19.59 8.79 2.00
CA LEU A 163 -20.49 9.90 1.69
C LEU A 163 -21.88 9.73 2.32
N GLY A 164 -22.23 8.55 2.83
CA GLY A 164 -23.57 8.24 3.35
C GLY A 164 -24.67 8.27 2.29
N GLN A 165 -24.31 8.41 1.01
CA GLN A 165 -25.26 8.56 -0.10
C GLN A 165 -26.06 7.29 -0.41
N CYS A 166 -25.64 6.14 0.14
CA CYS A 166 -26.28 4.85 -0.06
C CYS A 166 -27.03 4.32 1.17
N GLY A 167 -27.25 5.14 2.22
CA GLY A 167 -28.01 4.74 3.40
C GLY A 167 -27.29 5.07 4.71
N SER A 168 -27.05 4.06 5.56
CA SER A 168 -26.31 4.23 6.82
C SER A 168 -24.91 4.77 6.55
N THR A 169 -24.50 5.74 7.33
CA THR A 169 -23.17 6.34 7.27
C THR A 169 -22.21 5.53 8.11
N SER A 170 -21.14 5.03 7.52
CA SER A 170 -20.04 4.42 8.25
C SER A 170 -19.00 5.47 8.65
N ALA A 171 -18.33 5.26 9.78
CA ALA A 171 -17.15 6.03 10.16
C ALA A 171 -15.83 5.48 9.58
N ASN A 172 -15.89 4.44 8.74
CA ASN A 172 -14.73 3.94 8.01
C ASN A 172 -14.09 5.07 7.17
N ALA A 173 -12.76 5.17 7.23
CA ALA A 173 -12.01 6.17 6.49
C ALA A 173 -10.61 5.65 6.13
N VAL A 174 -10.04 6.18 5.04
CA VAL A 174 -8.64 5.93 4.64
C VAL A 174 -7.96 7.25 4.38
N ARG A 175 -6.84 7.49 5.07
CA ARG A 175 -6.08 8.73 4.99
C ARG A 175 -4.62 8.50 4.70
N ALA A 176 -4.01 9.41 3.96
CA ALA A 176 -2.57 9.41 3.70
C ALA A 176 -2.02 10.85 3.72
N GLY A 177 -0.71 10.97 3.93
CA GLY A 177 -0.02 12.26 3.96
C GLY A 177 -0.49 13.16 5.10
N SER A 178 -0.76 14.43 4.78
CA SER A 178 -1.18 15.45 5.74
C SER A 178 -2.58 15.21 6.33
N ALA A 179 -3.43 14.42 5.67
CA ALA A 179 -4.76 14.07 6.16
C ALA A 179 -4.74 13.03 7.29
N MET A 180 -3.66 12.30 7.52
CA MET A 180 -3.53 11.42 8.69
C MET A 180 -3.56 12.30 9.95
N THR A 181 -4.40 11.98 10.93
CA THR A 181 -4.53 12.81 12.14
C THR A 181 -4.24 12.05 13.43
N VAL A 182 -4.36 10.72 13.41
CA VAL A 182 -4.21 9.86 14.58
C VAL A 182 -2.78 9.30 14.65
N VAL A 183 -2.22 8.88 13.51
CA VAL A 183 -0.83 8.39 13.45
C VAL A 183 0.14 9.53 13.78
N PRO A 184 1.02 9.39 14.79
CA PRO A 184 2.01 10.42 15.12
C PRO A 184 2.93 10.75 13.95
N LEU A 185 3.27 12.03 13.76
CA LEU A 185 4.13 12.50 12.65
C LEU A 185 5.43 11.70 12.51
N ALA A 186 6.09 11.37 13.63
CA ALA A 186 7.33 10.59 13.63
C ALA A 186 7.19 9.14 13.13
N LYS A 187 5.96 8.61 13.06
CA LYS A 187 5.65 7.28 12.52
C LYS A 187 5.12 7.32 11.09
N ARG A 188 4.80 8.49 10.54
CA ARG A 188 4.29 8.62 9.17
C ARG A 188 5.41 8.42 8.18
N LYS A 189 5.11 7.72 7.10
CA LYS A 189 5.99 7.51 5.95
C LYS A 189 5.45 8.28 4.76
N ARG A 190 6.34 8.70 3.85
CA ARG A 190 5.94 9.38 2.61
C ARG A 190 5.31 8.35 1.68
N SER A 191 4.13 8.64 1.15
CA SER A 191 3.53 7.82 0.11
C SER A 191 4.05 8.29 -1.24
N LEU A 192 5.07 7.60 -1.75
CA LEU A 192 5.84 7.96 -2.94
C LEU A 192 5.43 7.08 -4.11
N GLY A 193 5.68 7.56 -5.32
CA GLY A 193 5.39 6.80 -6.53
C GLY A 193 6.11 7.36 -7.74
N GLU A 194 5.92 6.70 -8.85
CA GLU A 194 6.59 6.99 -10.11
C GLU A 194 5.61 6.84 -11.27
N VAL A 195 5.83 7.63 -12.31
CA VAL A 195 5.19 7.46 -13.61
C VAL A 195 6.28 7.51 -14.65
N GLU A 196 6.37 6.46 -15.46
CA GLU A 196 7.43 6.29 -16.44
C GLU A 196 6.86 6.06 -17.84
N SER A 197 7.39 6.80 -18.82
CA SER A 197 6.99 6.70 -20.22
C SER A 197 7.47 5.39 -20.85
N LEU A 198 6.57 4.64 -21.48
CA LEU A 198 6.88 3.43 -22.24
C LEU A 198 7.42 3.70 -23.65
N ASN A 199 7.47 4.96 -24.10
CA ASN A 199 7.91 5.33 -25.44
C ASN A 199 9.39 5.71 -25.52
N THR A 200 10.02 5.36 -26.65
CA THR A 200 11.32 5.89 -27.09
C THR A 200 11.17 6.45 -28.53
N PRO A 201 11.39 7.75 -28.78
CA PRO A 201 11.82 8.80 -27.84
C PRO A 201 10.73 9.13 -26.80
N PRO A 202 11.11 9.72 -25.66
CA PRO A 202 10.15 10.06 -24.62
C PRO A 202 9.04 10.97 -25.12
N GLY A 203 7.81 10.63 -24.76
CA GLY A 203 6.61 11.36 -25.17
C GLY A 203 5.49 11.28 -24.14
N GLY A 204 5.86 10.96 -22.90
CA GLY A 204 4.96 10.77 -21.80
C GLY A 204 4.12 9.49 -21.87
N PHE A 205 3.07 9.48 -22.68
CA PHE A 205 2.13 8.33 -22.76
C PHE A 205 2.29 7.49 -24.04
N PRO A 206 2.05 6.17 -23.99
CA PRO A 206 1.64 5.38 -22.81
C PRO A 206 2.75 5.30 -21.77
N ALA A 207 2.35 5.12 -20.53
CA ALA A 207 3.22 5.09 -19.36
C ALA A 207 2.85 3.91 -18.45
N GLU A 208 3.75 3.54 -17.57
CA GLU A 208 3.43 2.77 -16.39
C GLU A 208 3.56 3.63 -15.13
N SER A 209 2.95 3.21 -14.04
CA SER A 209 2.94 3.97 -12.80
C SER A 209 2.72 3.08 -11.60
N PHE A 210 3.26 3.50 -10.45
CA PHE A 210 2.91 2.93 -9.16
C PHE A 210 2.94 3.97 -8.04
N PHE A 211 2.26 3.67 -6.93
CA PHE A 211 2.34 4.39 -5.66
C PHE A 211 2.54 3.40 -4.51
N ASN A 212 3.54 3.64 -3.67
CA ASN A 212 3.71 3.01 -2.37
C ASN A 212 2.92 3.81 -1.32
N MET A 213 1.73 3.32 -0.98
CA MET A 213 0.83 4.03 -0.06
C MET A 213 1.05 3.63 1.39
N PHE A 214 1.24 4.62 2.25
CA PHE A 214 1.23 4.47 3.71
C PHE A 214 0.00 5.18 4.26
N VAL A 215 -0.92 4.40 4.83
CA VAL A 215 -2.27 4.82 5.14
C VAL A 215 -2.58 4.68 6.63
N GLU A 216 -3.43 5.58 7.10
CA GLU A 216 -4.20 5.49 8.33
C GLU A 216 -5.61 5.03 7.94
N VAL A 217 -6.15 4.02 8.61
CA VAL A 217 -7.47 3.45 8.31
C VAL A 217 -8.29 3.45 9.59
N ASP A 218 -9.43 4.14 9.57
CA ASP A 218 -10.44 4.03 10.63
C ASP A 218 -11.36 2.86 10.33
N LEU A 219 -11.63 2.07 11.36
CA LEU A 219 -12.48 0.89 11.33
C LEU A 219 -13.73 1.15 12.16
N ASP A 220 -14.87 1.09 11.49
CA ASP A 220 -16.23 1.02 12.04
C ASP A 220 -16.78 -0.34 11.61
N TRP A 221 -16.49 -1.37 12.42
CA TRP A 221 -16.67 -2.77 12.03
C TRP A 221 -18.08 -3.27 12.33
N ASP A 222 -18.78 -2.65 13.28
CA ASP A 222 -20.19 -2.90 13.58
C ASP A 222 -21.13 -1.95 12.81
N ASN A 223 -20.56 -1.03 12.02
CA ASN A 223 -21.26 -0.06 11.18
C ASN A 223 -22.23 0.81 11.99
N ASN A 224 -21.83 1.18 13.21
CA ASN A 224 -22.62 2.03 14.12
C ASN A 224 -22.42 3.53 13.86
N GLY A 225 -21.51 3.89 12.94
CA GLY A 225 -21.19 5.28 12.59
C GLY A 225 -20.15 5.91 13.51
N SER A 226 -19.41 5.12 14.30
CA SER A 226 -18.31 5.55 15.18
C SER A 226 -17.05 4.75 14.87
N VAL A 227 -15.88 5.38 15.04
CA VAL A 227 -14.60 4.68 14.88
C VAL A 227 -14.35 3.81 16.10
N ASP A 228 -14.23 2.50 15.89
CA ASP A 228 -13.89 1.53 16.93
C ASP A 228 -12.38 1.42 17.11
N MET A 229 -11.63 1.52 16.02
CA MET A 229 -10.18 1.39 15.99
C MET A 229 -9.58 2.15 14.80
N THR A 230 -8.39 2.71 14.99
CA THR A 230 -7.57 3.22 13.88
C THR A 230 -6.33 2.35 13.74
N VAL A 231 -6.06 1.92 12.51
CA VAL A 231 -4.88 1.11 12.15
C VAL A 231 -4.02 1.80 11.10
N TYR A 232 -2.77 1.36 10.94
CA TYR A 232 -1.86 1.88 9.92
C TYR A 232 -0.82 0.84 9.49
N ASN A 233 -0.26 0.97 8.29
CA ASN A 233 0.85 0.15 7.83
C ASN A 233 2.21 0.85 8.06
N PRO A 234 3.05 0.38 9.00
CA PRO A 234 4.29 1.09 9.38
C PRO A 234 5.51 0.80 8.51
N ILE A 235 5.51 -0.36 7.83
CA ILE A 235 6.73 -0.95 7.24
C ILE A 235 6.53 -1.17 5.74
N VAL A 236 5.55 -2.00 5.38
CA VAL A 236 5.28 -2.37 3.99
C VAL A 236 4.22 -1.40 3.43
N PRO A 237 4.46 -0.72 2.30
CA PRO A 237 3.46 0.10 1.64
C PRO A 237 2.39 -0.76 0.97
N LEU A 238 1.20 -0.19 0.81
CA LEU A 238 0.18 -0.68 -0.09
C LEU A 238 0.54 -0.22 -1.51
N THR A 239 1.03 -1.12 -2.36
CA THR A 239 1.55 -0.76 -3.70
C THR A 239 0.46 -0.78 -4.77
N VAL A 240 0.10 0.40 -5.27
CA VAL A 240 -0.99 0.68 -6.21
C VAL A 240 -0.39 0.89 -7.61
N GLN A 241 -0.63 0.02 -8.59
CA GLN A 241 0.12 0.00 -9.88
C GLN A 241 -0.75 -0.05 -11.14
N ASN A 242 -0.43 0.78 -12.15
CA ASN A 242 -1.04 0.75 -13.49
C ASN A 242 0.03 0.70 -14.58
N LEU A 243 0.00 -0.37 -15.36
CA LEU A 243 0.97 -0.67 -16.42
C LEU A 243 0.62 -0.10 -17.80
N ASN A 244 -0.55 0.54 -17.93
CA ASN A 244 -1.00 1.10 -19.20
C ASN A 244 -1.74 2.42 -18.96
N LEU A 245 -1.00 3.37 -18.39
CA LEU A 245 -1.44 4.72 -18.16
C LEU A 245 -1.43 5.50 -19.48
N THR A 246 -2.54 6.17 -19.78
CA THR A 246 -2.72 6.92 -21.05
C THR A 246 -3.07 8.39 -20.83
N SER A 247 -3.30 8.80 -19.58
CA SER A 247 -3.63 10.19 -19.22
C SER A 247 -3.46 10.41 -17.71
N PHE A 248 -3.32 11.68 -17.32
CA PHE A 248 -3.44 12.13 -15.93
C PHE A 248 -4.80 12.80 -15.65
N PRO A 249 -5.39 12.59 -14.46
CA PRO A 249 -5.02 11.57 -13.49
C PRO A 249 -5.51 10.16 -13.93
N PRO A 250 -4.85 9.06 -13.52
CA PRO A 250 -5.17 7.70 -13.95
C PRO A 250 -6.60 7.25 -13.62
N GLN A 251 -7.41 6.78 -14.57
CA GLN A 251 -8.61 6.01 -14.23
C GLN A 251 -8.26 4.52 -14.12
N VAL A 252 -8.17 3.99 -12.91
CA VAL A 252 -7.75 2.59 -12.69
C VAL A 252 -8.51 2.02 -11.51
N VAL A 253 -8.70 0.71 -11.48
CA VAL A 253 -9.14 -0.02 -10.28
C VAL A 253 -8.01 -0.94 -9.89
N TYR A 254 -7.35 -0.63 -8.78
CA TYR A 254 -6.23 -1.41 -8.26
C TYR A 254 -6.73 -2.50 -7.32
N ILE A 255 -6.10 -3.68 -7.35
CA ILE A 255 -6.45 -4.77 -6.44
C ILE A 255 -5.16 -5.42 -5.96
N HIS A 256 -5.07 -5.61 -4.65
CA HIS A 256 -3.95 -6.28 -4.01
C HIS A 256 -4.31 -7.74 -3.73
N GLY A 257 -3.35 -8.63 -3.89
CA GLY A 257 -3.52 -10.08 -3.94
C GLY A 257 -3.94 -10.78 -2.66
N GLY A 258 -3.85 -10.08 -1.51
CA GLY A 258 -4.01 -10.70 -0.20
C GLY A 258 -2.89 -11.67 0.19
N ASN A 259 -1.77 -11.70 -0.54
CA ASN A 259 -0.57 -12.45 -0.18
C ASN A 259 0.71 -11.59 -0.23
N THR A 260 1.82 -12.13 0.29
CA THR A 260 3.12 -11.44 0.35
C THR A 260 3.80 -11.30 -1.00
N ASN A 261 3.42 -12.11 -2.00
CA ASN A 261 3.89 -11.96 -3.37
C ASN A 261 3.29 -10.72 -4.06
N ASP A 262 2.10 -10.29 -3.65
CA ASP A 262 1.42 -9.09 -4.13
C ASP A 262 1.43 -7.94 -3.09
N GLY A 263 2.22 -8.07 -2.02
CA GLY A 263 2.55 -6.97 -1.10
C GLY A 263 1.43 -6.49 -0.17
N ALA A 264 0.49 -7.36 0.25
CA ALA A 264 -0.56 -6.98 1.21
C ALA A 264 0.04 -6.51 2.57
N PRO A 265 -0.09 -5.23 2.95
CA PRO A 265 0.63 -4.71 4.09
C PRO A 265 -0.04 -5.07 5.41
N ALA A 266 0.78 -5.48 6.38
CA ALA A 266 0.36 -5.66 7.76
C ALA A 266 -0.05 -4.32 8.39
N VAL A 267 -1.19 -4.32 9.07
CA VAL A 267 -1.73 -3.15 9.77
C VAL A 267 -1.70 -3.32 11.27
N HIS A 268 -1.33 -2.24 11.94
CA HIS A 268 -1.16 -2.19 13.38
C HIS A 268 -2.08 -1.13 13.97
N ASP A 269 -2.64 -1.42 15.14
CA ASP A 269 -3.38 -0.45 15.94
C ASP A 269 -2.47 0.74 16.29
N VAL A 270 -2.94 1.96 16.04
CA VAL A 270 -2.17 3.18 16.28
C VAL A 270 -1.88 3.41 17.77
N THR A 271 -2.82 3.03 18.64
CA THR A 271 -2.78 3.20 20.10
C THR A 271 -1.91 2.13 20.75
N THR A 272 -2.14 0.86 20.42
CA THR A 272 -1.48 -0.26 21.09
C THR A 272 -0.22 -0.74 20.38
N GLY A 273 -0.07 -0.43 19.09
CA GLY A 273 1.01 -0.95 18.24
C GLY A 273 0.87 -2.43 17.91
N LYS A 274 -0.21 -3.10 18.35
CA LYS A 274 -0.44 -4.52 18.08
C LYS A 274 -0.79 -4.74 16.62
N LEU A 275 -0.34 -5.86 16.06
CA LEU A 275 -0.78 -6.36 14.76
C LEU A 275 -2.28 -6.68 14.82
N ILE A 276 -3.04 -6.07 13.93
CA ILE A 276 -4.49 -6.27 13.81
C ILE A 276 -4.83 -7.20 12.66
N GLY A 277 -4.04 -7.15 11.59
CA GLY A 277 -4.35 -7.88 10.38
C GLY A 277 -3.56 -7.40 9.17
N TRP A 278 -4.13 -7.62 7.98
CA TRP A 278 -3.55 -7.23 6.69
C TRP A 278 -4.59 -6.57 5.81
N ILE A 279 -4.21 -5.51 5.10
CA ILE A 279 -5.05 -4.95 4.04
C ILE A 279 -4.94 -5.89 2.84
N VAL A 280 -5.97 -6.71 2.64
CA VAL A 280 -5.98 -7.78 1.63
C VAL A 280 -6.67 -7.36 0.34
N LEU A 281 -7.37 -6.23 0.36
CA LEU A 281 -7.99 -5.64 -0.81
C LEU A 281 -8.07 -4.14 -0.57
N ALA A 282 -7.63 -3.35 -1.54
CA ALA A 282 -7.86 -1.93 -1.58
C ALA A 282 -8.10 -1.56 -3.04
N GLY A 283 -9.37 -1.34 -3.39
CA GLY A 283 -9.72 -0.67 -4.62
C GLY A 283 -9.46 0.81 -4.45
N HIS A 284 -8.76 1.43 -5.39
CA HIS A 284 -8.74 2.87 -5.56
C HIS A 284 -9.07 3.16 -7.03
N GLY A 285 -9.85 4.20 -7.29
CA GLY A 285 -10.08 4.67 -8.63
C GLY A 285 -10.31 6.16 -8.70
N VAL A 286 -9.76 6.77 -9.73
CA VAL A 286 -9.87 8.20 -9.94
C VAL A 286 -10.98 8.47 -10.96
N ARG A 287 -11.86 9.43 -10.68
CA ARG A 287 -12.92 9.83 -11.62
C ARG A 287 -12.57 11.16 -12.25
N GLY A 288 -12.46 11.19 -13.57
CA GLY A 288 -12.34 12.43 -14.32
C GLY A 288 -13.67 13.20 -14.38
N GLY A 289 -13.61 14.53 -14.28
CA GLY A 289 -14.66 15.40 -14.85
C GLY A 289 -15.71 16.02 -13.93
N GLY A 290 -15.41 16.28 -12.65
CA GLY A 290 -16.21 17.19 -11.79
C GLY A 290 -17.68 16.82 -11.56
N LYS A 291 -18.13 15.64 -12.02
CA LYS A 291 -19.49 15.15 -11.80
C LYS A 291 -19.58 14.57 -10.40
N GLU A 292 -20.63 14.98 -9.68
CA GLU A 292 -20.99 14.36 -8.40
C GLU A 292 -21.09 12.83 -8.56
N VAL A 293 -20.59 12.12 -7.56
CA VAL A 293 -20.70 10.66 -7.50
C VAL A 293 -22.10 10.31 -7.03
N SER A 294 -22.77 9.39 -7.74
CA SER A 294 -24.09 8.89 -7.34
C SER A 294 -23.98 7.58 -6.57
N CYS A 295 -24.99 7.22 -5.78
CA CYS A 295 -25.01 5.92 -5.11
C CYS A 295 -24.90 4.73 -6.10
N ALA A 296 -25.47 4.85 -7.30
CA ALA A 296 -25.33 3.82 -8.32
C ALA A 296 -23.88 3.66 -8.78
N ASP A 297 -23.14 4.77 -8.91
CA ASP A 297 -21.70 4.73 -9.23
C ASP A 297 -20.91 4.02 -8.12
N LEU A 298 -21.20 4.34 -6.85
CA LEU A 298 -20.57 3.70 -5.69
C LEU A 298 -20.85 2.19 -5.64
N VAL A 299 -22.11 1.79 -5.83
CA VAL A 299 -22.51 0.37 -5.82
C VAL A 299 -21.84 -0.40 -6.97
N ASN A 300 -21.79 0.17 -8.16
CA ASN A 300 -21.15 -0.47 -9.31
C ASN A 300 -19.65 -0.68 -9.07
N PHE A 301 -18.96 0.35 -8.56
CA PHE A 301 -17.54 0.28 -8.22
C PHE A 301 -17.26 -0.76 -7.14
N GLY A 302 -18.05 -0.77 -6.05
CA GLY A 302 -17.93 -1.77 -4.99
C GLY A 302 -18.18 -3.20 -5.48
N ASN A 303 -19.14 -3.39 -6.39
CA ASN A 303 -19.41 -4.71 -6.99
C ASN A 303 -18.27 -5.16 -7.92
N GLU A 304 -17.67 -4.25 -8.69
CA GLU A 304 -16.51 -4.56 -9.52
C GLU A 304 -15.32 -5.02 -8.67
N ILE A 305 -15.02 -4.28 -7.60
CA ILE A 305 -13.96 -4.62 -6.64
C ILE A 305 -14.22 -5.99 -6.02
N LYS A 306 -15.42 -6.22 -5.46
CA LYS A 306 -15.80 -7.50 -4.87
C LYS A 306 -15.75 -8.65 -5.87
N GLY A 307 -16.16 -8.40 -7.12
CA GLY A 307 -16.11 -9.39 -8.20
C GLY A 307 -14.69 -9.85 -8.48
N ARG A 308 -13.78 -8.90 -8.68
CA ARG A 308 -12.36 -9.19 -8.92
C ARG A 308 -11.64 -9.78 -7.70
N ALA A 309 -12.05 -9.39 -6.48
CA ALA A 309 -11.51 -9.96 -5.24
C ALA A 309 -11.73 -11.48 -5.12
N LYS A 310 -12.88 -11.99 -5.61
CA LYS A 310 -13.18 -13.44 -5.56
C LYS A 310 -12.21 -14.30 -6.35
N ASP A 311 -11.63 -13.77 -7.42
CA ASP A 311 -10.69 -14.49 -8.27
C ASP A 311 -9.26 -14.47 -7.71
N ILE A 312 -8.95 -13.44 -6.93
CA ILE A 312 -7.65 -13.21 -6.31
C ILE A 312 -7.52 -13.96 -4.97
N LEU A 313 -8.60 -14.05 -4.20
CA LEU A 313 -8.64 -14.70 -2.90
C LEU A 313 -8.73 -16.25 -2.98
N LYS A 314 -8.57 -16.84 -4.17
CA LYS A 314 -8.79 -18.27 -4.47
C LYS A 314 -7.52 -19.16 -4.52
N VAL A 315 -6.36 -18.67 -4.10
CA VAL A 315 -5.07 -19.39 -4.12
C VAL A 315 -4.52 -19.46 -2.68
N VAL A 316 -4.24 -20.57 -1.94
CA VAL A 316 -3.74 -21.96 -2.13
C VAL A 316 -2.22 -22.10 -1.85
N PRO A 317 -1.79 -23.16 -1.13
CA PRO A 317 -1.44 -23.26 0.30
C PRO A 317 0.01 -22.83 0.66
N LEU A 318 0.28 -22.78 1.96
CA LEU A 318 1.55 -22.47 2.61
C LEU A 318 2.73 -23.34 2.17
N LEU A 319 3.87 -22.73 1.86
CA LEU A 319 5.15 -23.42 1.69
C LEU A 319 6.33 -22.45 1.85
N VAL A 320 6.76 -22.18 3.09
CA VAL A 320 8.17 -21.84 3.32
C VAL A 320 9.00 -23.08 3.00
N LYS A 321 9.91 -22.93 2.04
CA LYS A 321 10.98 -23.91 1.83
C LYS A 321 12.24 -23.34 2.44
N LEU A 322 12.83 -24.00 3.43
CA LEU A 322 14.12 -23.59 3.99
C LEU A 322 15.27 -24.12 3.12
N SER A 323 16.24 -23.25 2.84
CA SER A 323 17.55 -23.59 2.30
C SER A 323 18.52 -23.99 3.42
N SER A 324 18.47 -23.29 4.56
CA SER A 324 19.30 -23.59 5.71
C SER A 324 18.69 -23.07 7.02
N LEU A 325 19.06 -23.69 8.13
CA LEU A 325 18.83 -23.21 9.50
C LEU A 325 20.00 -23.69 10.37
N THR A 326 20.76 -22.74 10.94
CA THR A 326 21.98 -23.01 11.72
C THR A 326 21.97 -22.26 13.03
N ALA A 327 22.63 -22.82 14.05
CA ALA A 327 22.80 -22.21 15.36
C ALA A 327 24.29 -22.21 15.74
N THR A 328 24.83 -21.05 16.08
CA THR A 328 26.23 -20.87 16.46
C THR A 328 26.30 -20.25 17.85
N VAL A 329 27.11 -20.84 18.74
CA VAL A 329 27.29 -20.34 20.10
C VAL A 329 28.53 -19.45 20.17
N GLN A 330 28.37 -18.21 20.64
CA GLN A 330 29.47 -17.28 20.86
C GLN A 330 29.20 -16.42 22.10
N GLY A 331 30.11 -16.43 23.08
CA GLY A 331 30.03 -15.53 24.24
C GLY A 331 28.81 -15.74 25.16
N GLY A 332 28.18 -16.93 25.14
CA GLY A 332 26.93 -17.19 25.88
C GLY A 332 25.66 -16.78 25.12
N GLU A 333 25.79 -16.37 23.87
CA GLU A 333 24.67 -16.11 22.96
C GLU A 333 24.60 -17.20 21.89
N VAL A 334 23.39 -17.49 21.41
CA VAL A 334 23.18 -18.37 20.28
C VAL A 334 22.69 -17.52 19.10
N THR A 335 23.55 -17.34 18.10
CA THR A 335 23.16 -16.71 16.83
C THR A 335 22.53 -17.74 15.93
N LEU A 336 21.27 -17.54 15.55
CA LEU A 336 20.61 -18.31 14.52
C LEU A 336 20.70 -17.60 13.18
N ASN A 337 21.13 -18.33 12.16
CA ASN A 337 21.09 -17.88 10.78
C ASN A 337 20.26 -18.87 9.98
N PHE A 338 19.29 -18.38 9.23
CA PHE A 338 18.49 -19.22 8.35
C PHE A 338 18.19 -18.52 7.04
N GLU A 339 18.02 -19.33 6.01
CA GLU A 339 17.79 -18.91 4.64
C GLU A 339 16.59 -19.70 4.12
N THR A 340 15.63 -19.01 3.52
CA THR A 340 14.55 -19.63 2.77
C THR A 340 14.98 -19.78 1.31
N ALA A 341 14.49 -20.82 0.62
CA ALA A 341 14.56 -20.97 -0.83
C ALA A 341 13.37 -20.26 -1.49
N SER A 342 12.23 -20.26 -0.81
CA SER A 342 10.97 -19.63 -1.22
C SER A 342 10.07 -19.42 -0.01
N GLU A 343 9.25 -18.39 -0.05
CA GLU A 343 8.22 -18.04 0.93
C GLU A 343 6.91 -17.76 0.19
N LYS A 344 6.08 -18.79 0.03
CA LYS A 344 4.77 -18.65 -0.64
C LYS A 344 3.68 -18.36 0.37
N ASP A 345 3.13 -17.15 0.31
CA ASP A 345 1.95 -16.73 1.09
C ASP A 345 2.17 -16.81 2.61
N VAL A 346 3.39 -16.46 3.04
CA VAL A 346 3.86 -16.51 4.43
C VAL A 346 3.92 -15.08 4.96
N LEU A 347 3.27 -14.80 6.08
CA LEU A 347 3.24 -13.45 6.66
C LEU A 347 4.45 -13.18 7.54
N GLY A 348 4.96 -14.23 8.17
CA GLY A 348 6.05 -14.15 9.13
C GLY A 348 6.54 -15.53 9.54
N LEU A 349 7.61 -15.53 10.31
CA LEU A 349 8.27 -16.72 10.82
C LEU A 349 8.39 -16.59 12.33
N GLN A 350 7.90 -17.59 13.06
CA GLN A 350 8.12 -17.69 14.50
C GLN A 350 9.28 -18.62 14.78
N LEU A 351 10.20 -18.15 15.60
CA LEU A 351 11.31 -18.93 16.08
C LEU A 351 10.99 -19.53 17.44
N TRP A 352 11.14 -20.84 17.54
CA TRP A 352 10.87 -21.62 18.74
C TRP A 352 12.13 -22.31 19.23
N ARG A 353 12.26 -22.41 20.55
CA ARG A 353 13.33 -23.10 21.26
C ARG A 353 12.75 -24.18 22.16
N GLY A 354 13.46 -25.30 22.29
CA GLY A 354 13.19 -26.31 23.33
C GLY A 354 14.45 -27.01 23.80
N GLU A 355 14.43 -27.52 25.03
CA GLU A 355 15.47 -28.40 25.58
C GLU A 355 15.10 -29.86 25.32
N PRO A 356 15.88 -30.63 24.56
CA PRO A 356 15.52 -32.01 24.22
C PRO A 356 15.66 -32.92 25.44
N ILE A 357 14.63 -33.73 25.71
CA ILE A 357 14.56 -34.64 26.87
C ILE A 357 15.71 -35.68 26.84
N ASN A 358 16.11 -36.12 25.64
CA ASN A 358 17.14 -37.13 25.41
C ASN A 358 18.44 -36.57 24.79
N GLY A 359 18.57 -35.24 24.69
CA GLY A 359 19.72 -34.60 24.03
C GLY A 359 19.66 -34.55 22.50
N GLU A 360 18.64 -35.15 21.87
CA GLU A 360 18.47 -35.19 20.42
C GLU A 360 17.40 -34.21 19.94
N CYS A 361 17.71 -33.51 18.85
CA CYS A 361 16.78 -32.58 18.22
C CYS A 361 15.90 -33.32 17.21
N THR A 362 14.57 -33.24 17.36
CA THR A 362 13.59 -33.93 16.51
C THR A 362 12.40 -33.02 16.22
N VAL A 363 11.64 -33.27 15.14
CA VAL A 363 10.43 -32.47 14.83
C VAL A 363 9.27 -32.71 15.80
N ASP A 364 9.33 -33.77 16.60
CA ASP A 364 8.29 -34.11 17.57
C ASP A 364 8.41 -33.25 18.85
N LEU A 365 7.40 -32.43 19.09
CA LEU A 365 7.33 -31.55 20.25
C LEU A 365 7.30 -32.28 21.59
N LEU A 366 6.86 -33.54 21.62
CA LEU A 366 6.83 -34.34 22.85
C LEU A 366 8.24 -34.69 23.35
N ASN A 367 9.27 -34.49 22.53
CA ASN A 367 10.66 -34.72 22.90
C ASN A 367 11.32 -33.51 23.57
N TYR A 368 10.56 -32.46 23.90
CA TYR A 368 11.10 -31.22 24.47
C TYR A 368 10.51 -30.86 25.83
N VAL A 369 11.38 -30.34 26.69
CA VAL A 369 10.99 -29.67 27.92
C VAL A 369 10.70 -28.21 27.60
N ASN A 370 9.49 -27.76 27.92
CA ASN A 370 9.05 -26.35 27.84
C ASN A 370 9.38 -25.65 26.51
N PRO A 371 8.94 -26.16 25.34
CA PRO A 371 9.16 -25.45 24.08
C PRO A 371 8.49 -24.07 24.13
N ASN A 372 9.26 -23.02 23.81
CA ASN A 372 8.81 -21.64 23.89
C ASN A 372 9.19 -20.84 22.64
N MET A 373 8.32 -19.92 22.23
CA MET A 373 8.64 -18.93 21.19
C MET A 373 9.69 -17.94 21.74
N ILE A 374 10.69 -17.60 20.94
CA ILE A 374 11.77 -16.67 21.30
C ILE A 374 11.86 -15.46 20.36
N GLY A 375 11.16 -15.48 19.23
CA GLY A 375 11.07 -14.32 18.34
C GLY A 375 10.12 -14.55 17.18
N GLU A 376 9.75 -13.45 16.53
CA GLU A 376 8.92 -13.42 15.33
C GLU A 376 9.51 -12.41 14.35
N ILE A 377 9.49 -12.74 13.07
CA ILE A 377 10.13 -11.95 12.02
C ILE A 377 9.17 -11.91 10.83
N ASN A 378 8.97 -10.72 10.25
CA ASN A 378 8.17 -10.60 9.04
C ASN A 378 8.87 -11.32 7.88
N SER A 379 8.08 -12.04 7.09
CA SER A 379 8.54 -12.65 5.84
C SER A 379 8.91 -11.53 4.85
N VAL A 380 10.07 -11.67 4.21
CA VAL A 380 10.54 -10.76 3.15
C VAL A 380 10.89 -11.52 1.86
N GLY A 381 10.75 -12.86 1.85
CA GLY A 381 10.88 -13.67 0.65
C GLY A 381 9.60 -13.68 -0.20
N SER A 382 9.67 -14.39 -1.32
CA SER A 382 8.58 -14.59 -2.28
C SER A 382 8.50 -16.05 -2.72
N GLU A 383 7.50 -16.36 -3.54
CA GLU A 383 7.31 -17.67 -4.18
C GLU A 383 8.55 -18.16 -4.95
N THR A 384 9.33 -17.25 -5.52
CA THR A 384 10.46 -17.56 -6.39
C THR A 384 11.80 -17.16 -5.81
N THR A 385 11.82 -16.37 -4.74
CA THR A 385 13.03 -15.80 -4.16
C THR A 385 13.02 -15.97 -2.66
N GLY A 386 14.05 -16.59 -2.12
CA GLY A 386 14.24 -16.72 -0.68
C GLY A 386 14.70 -15.43 0.00
N ALA A 387 14.92 -15.51 1.30
CA ALA A 387 15.46 -14.45 2.13
C ALA A 387 16.36 -15.01 3.23
N THR A 388 17.27 -14.16 3.72
CA THR A 388 18.21 -14.50 4.80
C THR A 388 17.84 -13.73 6.06
N TYR A 389 17.82 -14.45 7.18
CA TYR A 389 17.43 -13.91 8.46
C TYR A 389 18.47 -14.25 9.53
N GLN A 390 18.57 -13.37 10.52
CA GLN A 390 19.40 -13.57 11.68
C GLN A 390 18.63 -13.19 12.95
N LEU A 391 18.72 -14.04 13.97
CA LEU A 391 18.14 -13.80 15.29
C LEU A 391 19.12 -14.24 16.38
N ILE A 392 19.16 -13.50 17.49
CA ILE A 392 20.04 -13.76 18.63
C ILE A 392 19.20 -14.25 19.80
N ASP A 393 19.49 -15.45 20.30
CA ASP A 393 18.92 -15.98 21.54
C ASP A 393 19.92 -15.85 22.69
N ASN A 394 19.49 -15.20 23.77
CA ASN A 394 20.29 -14.95 24.97
C ASN A 394 20.10 -16.10 25.96
N VAL A 395 20.95 -17.12 25.85
CA VAL A 395 20.87 -18.35 26.66
C VAL A 395 21.92 -18.31 27.76
N THR A 396 21.48 -18.04 28.99
CA THR A 396 22.40 -17.88 30.14
C THR A 396 22.75 -19.19 30.85
N GLN A 397 22.12 -20.31 30.49
CA GLN A 397 22.31 -21.61 31.15
C GLN A 397 23.02 -22.58 30.21
N ALA A 398 23.96 -23.35 30.76
CA ALA A 398 24.61 -24.42 30.02
C ALA A 398 23.59 -25.53 29.72
N GLY A 399 23.58 -26.02 28.48
CA GLY A 399 22.56 -26.96 28.02
C GLY A 399 22.62 -27.23 26.53
N THR A 400 21.80 -28.20 26.10
CA THR A 400 21.51 -28.43 24.69
C THR A 400 20.19 -27.78 24.35
N TYR A 401 20.17 -26.96 23.29
CA TYR A 401 18.98 -26.27 22.82
C TYR A 401 18.73 -26.63 21.36
N CYS A 402 17.47 -26.86 21.02
CA CYS A 402 17.02 -27.08 19.66
C CYS A 402 16.11 -25.95 19.21
N TYR A 403 16.23 -25.59 17.94
CA TYR A 403 15.52 -24.47 17.34
C TYR A 403 14.76 -24.91 16.10
N ALA A 404 13.51 -24.48 16.01
CA ALA A 404 12.64 -24.77 14.89
C ALA A 404 11.85 -23.52 14.51
N LEU A 405 11.38 -23.49 13.26
CA LEU A 405 10.59 -22.39 12.73
C LEU A 405 9.13 -22.83 12.52
N LYS A 406 8.22 -21.90 12.77
CA LYS A 406 6.87 -21.97 12.23
C LYS A 406 6.68 -20.89 11.20
N GLU A 407 5.99 -21.21 10.12
CA GLU A 407 5.46 -20.20 9.20
C GLU A 407 4.12 -19.69 9.74
N ILE A 408 3.94 -18.38 9.73
CA ILE A 408 2.67 -17.74 10.03
C ILE A 408 1.94 -17.60 8.70
N ASN A 409 0.82 -18.31 8.61
CA ASN A 409 0.01 -18.26 7.41
C ASN A 409 -0.81 -16.98 7.35
N GLY A 410 -1.44 -16.75 6.19
CA GLY A 410 -2.47 -15.73 6.00
C GLY A 410 -3.43 -15.58 7.21
N ASN A 411 -3.85 -16.69 7.83
CA ASN A 411 -4.82 -16.72 8.91
C ASN A 411 -4.23 -16.30 10.28
N GLY A 412 -2.92 -16.08 10.37
CA GLY A 412 -2.19 -15.95 11.63
C GLY A 412 -1.97 -17.28 12.35
N ASP A 413 -2.37 -18.43 11.78
CA ASP A 413 -2.02 -19.73 12.34
C ASP A 413 -0.54 -20.02 12.05
N ALA A 414 0.16 -20.51 13.06
CA ALA A 414 1.56 -20.89 12.95
C ALA A 414 1.70 -22.39 12.68
N VAL A 415 2.26 -22.77 11.53
CA VAL A 415 2.47 -24.17 11.09
C VAL A 415 3.95 -24.51 11.14
N TRP A 416 4.31 -25.68 11.64
CA TRP A 416 5.72 -26.11 11.73
C TRP A 416 6.34 -26.30 10.36
N ILE A 417 7.55 -25.76 10.18
CA ILE A 417 8.38 -26.07 9.03
C ILE A 417 9.20 -27.33 9.38
N GLU A 418 8.67 -28.50 9.02
CA GLU A 418 9.23 -29.80 9.43
C GLU A 418 10.60 -30.15 8.79
N SER A 419 11.07 -29.33 7.85
CA SER A 419 12.25 -29.68 7.05
C SER A 419 13.60 -29.45 7.75
N HIS A 420 13.67 -28.59 8.77
CA HIS A 420 14.96 -28.20 9.39
C HIS A 420 14.85 -27.92 10.88
N ILE A 421 15.85 -28.38 11.64
CA ILE A 421 16.04 -28.08 13.06
C ILE A 421 17.52 -27.78 13.30
N ALA A 422 17.81 -26.71 14.02
CA ALA A 422 19.17 -26.40 14.46
C ALA A 422 19.40 -26.84 15.92
N LYS A 423 20.65 -27.21 16.22
CA LYS A 423 21.11 -27.62 17.55
C LYS A 423 22.23 -26.70 18.01
N ALA A 424 22.16 -26.23 19.26
CA ALA A 424 23.23 -25.51 19.94
C ALA A 424 23.59 -26.20 21.25
N ILE A 425 24.89 -26.21 21.59
CA ILE A 425 25.40 -26.69 22.87
C ILE A 425 26.10 -25.52 23.56
N VAL A 426 25.47 -25.00 24.61
CA VAL A 426 26.00 -23.93 25.44
C VAL A 426 26.74 -24.57 26.61
N ASN A 427 28.02 -24.24 26.78
CA ASN A 427 28.91 -24.82 27.80
C ASN A 427 29.07 -23.92 29.01
#